data_AF-A0A1R4KSH0-F1
#
_entry.id   AF-A0A1R4KSH0-F1
#
_cell.length_a   1.000
_cell.length_b   1.000
_cell.length_c   1.000
_cell.angle_alpha   90.00
_cell.angle_beta   90.00
_cell.angle_gamma   90.00
#
_symmetry.space_group_name_H-M   'P 1'
#
loop_
_entity.id
_entity.type
_entity.pdbx_description
1 polymer ?
#
loop_
_entity_poly.entity_id
_entity_poly.type
_entity_poly.pdbx_seq_one_letter_code
_entity_poly.pdbx_strand_id
1 'polypeptide(L)'
;MSRLVVVLAVTGTILLALGAFWLSFTTLRDLAVLSGLPAAQAWIWPLIVDGVILEATISVVALRDSARPARRFAWLLLGAGAGMSVAANITYAVVAADTRVPALVAALVASVPPLVLLAMTHLTVELTRNTAPAPAGREPRARPRVPAEITTIATSGDPDRFEQGVRLEPPDTTVAARPETRTGARPVAARGRGERQRDAHARALALNAEGVSKRQIAAQLGVHPTTVGRWLNAPGRQQDGDPHD
;
A
#
# COMPACT_ATOMS: atom_id res chain seq x y z
N MET A 1 39.73 6.83 -1.89
CA MET A 1 38.51 7.60 -2.17
C MET A 1 38.31 8.61 -1.05
N SER A 2 38.07 9.89 -1.32
CA SER A 2 37.93 10.90 -0.25
C SER A 2 36.57 10.78 0.45
N ARG A 3 36.50 11.14 1.74
CA ARG A 3 35.24 11.09 2.51
C ARG A 3 34.14 11.94 1.89
N LEU A 4 34.51 13.08 1.28
CA LEU A 4 33.59 13.96 0.54
C LEU A 4 32.92 13.26 -0.65
N VAL A 5 33.66 12.45 -1.43
CA VAL A 5 33.08 11.69 -2.56
C VAL A 5 32.10 10.63 -2.07
N VAL A 6 32.40 9.95 -0.95
CA VAL A 6 31.49 8.96 -0.34
C VAL A 6 30.22 9.64 0.18
N VAL A 7 30.34 10.75 0.91
CA VAL A 7 29.19 11.52 1.40
C VAL A 7 28.34 12.04 0.24
N LEU A 8 28.94 12.66 -0.77
CA LEU A 8 28.23 13.19 -1.94
C LEU A 8 27.49 12.08 -2.71
N ALA A 9 28.10 10.91 -2.88
CA ALA A 9 27.46 9.77 -3.51
C ALA A 9 26.26 9.24 -2.69
N VAL A 10 26.41 9.13 -1.37
CA VAL A 10 25.31 8.70 -0.48
C VAL A 10 24.17 9.73 -0.47
N THR A 11 24.47 11.02 -0.35
CA THR A 11 23.44 12.08 -0.41
C THR A 11 22.74 12.12 -1.77
N GLY A 12 23.47 11.99 -2.88
CA GLY A 12 22.88 11.89 -4.22
C GLY A 12 21.96 10.68 -4.36
N THR A 13 22.39 9.51 -3.89
CA THR A 13 21.57 8.29 -3.86
C THR A 13 20.28 8.48 -3.06
N ILE A 14 20.35 9.08 -1.87
CA ILE A 14 19.17 9.33 -1.02
C ILE A 14 18.21 10.31 -1.70
N LEU A 15 18.70 11.38 -2.31
CA LEU A 15 17.85 12.35 -3.02
C LEU A 15 17.17 11.73 -4.25
N LEU A 16 17.88 10.91 -5.02
CA LEU A 16 17.31 10.17 -6.16
C LEU A 16 16.27 9.15 -5.71
N ALA A 17 16.51 8.42 -4.62
CA ALA A 17 15.55 7.49 -4.04
C ALA A 17 14.28 8.22 -3.55
N LEU A 18 14.41 9.34 -2.83
CA LEU A 18 13.28 10.15 -2.38
C LEU A 18 12.48 10.75 -3.55
N GLY A 19 13.14 11.19 -4.62
CA GLY A 19 12.47 11.68 -5.83
C GLY A 19 11.71 10.58 -6.59
N ALA A 20 12.32 9.39 -6.71
CA ALA A 20 11.69 8.22 -7.32
C ALA A 20 10.49 7.72 -6.49
N PHE A 21 10.64 7.67 -5.17
CA PHE A 21 9.56 7.37 -4.22
C PHE A 21 8.41 8.35 -4.36
N TRP A 22 8.69 9.66 -4.34
CA TRP A 22 7.65 10.68 -4.46
C TRP A 22 6.86 10.55 -5.77
N LEU A 23 7.55 10.36 -6.89
CA LEU A 23 6.88 10.20 -8.19
C LEU A 23 5.99 8.95 -8.20
N SER A 24 6.51 7.80 -7.78
CA SER A 24 5.75 6.56 -7.66
C SER A 24 4.54 6.70 -6.72
N PHE A 25 4.72 7.32 -5.55
CA PHE A 25 3.64 7.58 -4.60
C PHE A 25 2.53 8.45 -5.21
N THR A 26 2.89 9.50 -5.96
CA THR A 26 1.90 10.32 -6.68
C THR A 26 1.19 9.55 -7.78
N THR A 27 1.91 8.76 -8.58
CA THR A 27 1.34 7.92 -9.64
C THR A 27 0.37 6.87 -9.10
N LEU A 28 0.71 6.20 -7.99
CA LEU A 28 -0.21 5.28 -7.32
C LEU A 28 -1.42 6.01 -6.74
N ARG A 29 -1.23 7.15 -6.05
CA ARG A 29 -2.34 7.98 -5.54
C ARG A 29 -3.32 8.36 -6.66
N ASP A 30 -2.81 8.82 -7.80
CA ASP A 30 -3.64 9.28 -8.90
C ASP A 30 -4.33 8.10 -9.61
N LEU A 31 -3.71 6.92 -9.67
CA LEU A 31 -4.36 5.67 -10.10
C LEU A 31 -5.50 5.24 -9.15
N ALA A 32 -5.34 5.46 -7.83
CA ALA A 32 -6.43 5.22 -6.87
C ALA A 32 -7.60 6.20 -7.05
N VAL A 33 -7.32 7.49 -7.34
CA VAL A 33 -8.37 8.46 -7.72
C VAL A 33 -9.07 8.06 -9.02
N LEU A 34 -8.30 7.60 -10.02
CA LEU A 34 -8.82 7.11 -11.29
C LEU A 34 -9.68 5.85 -11.12
N SER A 35 -9.35 5.02 -10.12
CA SER A 35 -10.12 3.84 -9.69
C SER A 35 -11.33 4.19 -8.79
N GLY A 36 -11.64 5.48 -8.62
CA GLY A 36 -12.84 5.97 -7.94
C GLY A 36 -12.71 6.21 -6.43
N LEU A 37 -11.52 6.04 -5.83
CA LEU A 37 -11.31 6.45 -4.44
C LEU A 37 -11.38 7.99 -4.33
N PRO A 38 -12.01 8.57 -3.30
CA PRO A 38 -12.05 10.02 -3.18
C PRO A 38 -10.64 10.57 -2.87
N ALA A 39 -10.28 11.70 -3.49
CA ALA A 39 -8.91 12.24 -3.47
C ALA A 39 -8.36 12.61 -2.08
N ALA A 40 -9.22 12.66 -1.06
CA ALA A 40 -8.87 12.85 0.35
C ALA A 40 -8.42 11.55 1.06
N GLN A 41 -8.78 10.36 0.54
CA GLN A 41 -8.36 9.04 1.04
C GLN A 41 -7.38 8.34 0.09
N ALA A 42 -7.30 8.75 -1.18
CA ALA A 42 -6.48 8.06 -2.19
C ALA A 42 -4.97 7.95 -1.88
N TRP A 43 -4.44 8.76 -0.94
CA TRP A 43 -3.05 8.65 -0.45
C TRP A 43 -2.81 7.43 0.47
N ILE A 44 -3.87 6.82 1.00
CA ILE A 44 -3.79 5.62 1.84
C ILE A 44 -3.38 4.40 1.00
N TRP A 45 -3.77 4.35 -0.28
CA TRP A 45 -3.46 3.22 -1.16
C TRP A 45 -1.95 3.03 -1.43
N PRO A 46 -1.18 4.04 -1.90
CA PRO A 46 0.27 3.90 -2.00
C PRO A 46 0.90 3.62 -0.63
N LEU A 47 0.45 4.26 0.45
CA LEU A 47 1.00 4.01 1.79
C LEU A 47 0.85 2.54 2.24
N ILE A 48 -0.21 1.84 1.83
CA ILE A 48 -0.35 0.40 2.08
C ILE A 48 0.68 -0.40 1.26
N VAL A 49 0.86 -0.09 -0.03
CA VAL A 49 1.84 -0.77 -0.90
C VAL A 49 3.27 -0.55 -0.40
N ASP A 50 3.62 0.70 -0.11
CA ASP A 50 4.94 1.09 0.40
C ASP A 50 5.20 0.55 1.81
N GLY A 51 4.16 0.48 2.65
CA GLY A 51 4.22 -0.16 3.97
C GLY A 51 4.52 -1.66 3.88
N VAL A 52 3.92 -2.38 2.93
CA VAL A 52 4.24 -3.78 2.66
C VAL A 52 5.68 -3.95 2.14
N ILE A 53 6.16 -3.04 1.28
CA ILE A 53 7.55 -3.03 0.82
C ILE A 53 8.53 -2.77 1.98
N LEU A 54 8.19 -1.88 2.90
CA LEU A 54 8.99 -1.57 4.09
C LEU A 54 9.06 -2.77 5.05
N GLU A 55 7.92 -3.34 5.44
CA GLU A 55 7.86 -4.55 6.29
C GLU A 55 8.58 -5.74 5.66
N ALA A 56 8.46 -5.93 4.34
CA ALA A 56 9.21 -6.96 3.62
C ALA A 56 10.72 -6.69 3.61
N THR A 57 11.14 -5.43 3.48
CA THR A 57 12.56 -5.02 3.54
C THR A 57 13.15 -5.26 4.93
N ILE A 58 12.44 -4.84 5.99
CA ILE A 58 12.81 -5.11 7.39
C ILE A 58 12.89 -6.62 7.62
N SER A 59 11.90 -7.39 7.13
CA SER A 59 11.89 -8.86 7.22
C SER A 59 13.07 -9.52 6.48
N VAL A 60 13.46 -9.01 5.30
CA VAL A 60 14.63 -9.51 4.55
C VAL A 60 15.94 -9.27 5.32
N VAL A 61 16.05 -8.16 6.05
CA VAL A 61 17.21 -7.84 6.89
C VAL A 61 17.21 -8.61 8.20
N ALA A 62 16.07 -8.73 8.87
CA ALA A 62 15.93 -9.44 10.16
C ALA A 62 16.06 -10.96 10.00
N LEU A 63 15.45 -11.55 8.97
CA LEU A 63 15.49 -13.00 8.70
C LEU A 63 16.75 -13.44 7.96
N ARG A 64 17.82 -12.63 8.00
CA ARG A 64 19.13 -12.87 7.37
C ARG A 64 19.68 -14.27 7.67
N ASP A 65 19.75 -14.61 8.95
CA ASP A 65 20.35 -15.82 9.50
C ASP A 65 19.29 -16.89 9.87
N SER A 66 18.02 -16.63 9.54
CA SER A 66 16.89 -17.54 9.74
C SER A 66 16.79 -18.63 8.66
N ALA A 67 15.91 -19.62 8.90
CA ALA A 67 15.70 -20.74 7.99
C ALA A 67 15.30 -20.28 6.57
N ARG A 68 15.79 -21.01 5.55
CA ARG A 68 15.59 -20.70 4.12
C ARG A 68 14.12 -20.41 3.72
N PRO A 69 13.07 -21.09 4.25
CA PRO A 69 11.68 -20.77 3.91
C PRO A 69 11.23 -19.37 4.35
N ALA A 70 11.54 -18.95 5.58
CA ALA A 70 11.16 -17.63 6.09
C ALA A 70 11.83 -16.51 5.28
N ARG A 71 13.11 -16.67 4.97
CA ARG A 71 13.84 -15.73 4.10
C ARG A 71 13.28 -15.69 2.67
N ARG A 72 12.85 -16.84 2.10
CA ARG A 72 12.16 -16.88 0.80
C ARG A 72 10.84 -16.11 0.84
N PHE A 73 10.03 -16.28 1.89
CA PHE A 73 8.76 -15.55 2.03
C PHE A 73 8.97 -14.03 2.04
N ALA A 74 9.94 -13.53 2.83
CA ALA A 74 10.25 -12.09 2.86
C ALA A 74 10.71 -11.55 1.48
N TRP A 75 11.53 -12.29 0.74
CA TRP A 75 11.93 -11.91 -0.63
C TRP A 75 10.77 -11.98 -1.64
N LEU A 76 9.85 -12.93 -1.50
CA LEU A 76 8.64 -13.01 -2.34
C LEU A 76 7.69 -11.85 -2.05
N LEU A 77 7.49 -11.48 -0.78
CA LEU A 77 6.66 -10.34 -0.40
C LEU A 77 7.25 -9.02 -0.91
N LEU A 78 8.58 -8.84 -0.79
CA LEU A 78 9.29 -7.67 -1.33
C LEU A 78 9.17 -7.58 -2.85
N GLY A 79 9.39 -8.70 -3.56
CA GLY A 79 9.24 -8.77 -5.01
C GLY A 79 7.80 -8.55 -5.49
N ALA A 80 6.80 -9.03 -4.75
CA ALA A 80 5.39 -8.82 -5.05
C ALA A 80 4.97 -7.34 -4.86
N GLY A 81 5.40 -6.70 -3.76
CA GLY A 81 5.15 -5.27 -3.51
C GLY A 81 5.80 -4.38 -4.57
N ALA A 82 7.08 -4.62 -4.87
CA ALA A 82 7.79 -3.89 -5.92
C ALA A 82 7.18 -4.12 -7.31
N GLY A 83 6.80 -5.37 -7.63
CA GLY A 83 6.12 -5.72 -8.88
C GLY A 83 4.74 -5.06 -9.03
N MET A 84 3.97 -4.98 -7.94
CA MET A 84 2.70 -4.23 -7.90
C MET A 84 2.92 -2.74 -8.14
N SER A 85 3.98 -2.16 -7.55
CA SER A 85 4.34 -0.75 -7.77
C SER A 85 4.73 -0.48 -9.23
N VAL A 86 5.57 -1.32 -9.85
CA VAL A 86 5.89 -1.25 -11.29
C VAL A 86 4.63 -1.37 -12.15
N ALA A 87 3.77 -2.36 -11.88
CA ALA A 87 2.54 -2.59 -12.64
C ALA A 87 1.55 -1.41 -12.52
N ALA A 88 1.42 -0.81 -11.33
CA ALA A 88 0.59 0.36 -11.11
C ALA A 88 1.12 1.60 -11.86
N ASN A 89 2.44 1.84 -11.81
CA ASN A 89 3.05 2.93 -12.57
C ASN A 89 2.85 2.77 -14.09
N ILE A 90 3.06 1.56 -14.62
CA ILE A 90 2.78 1.23 -16.04
C ILE A 90 1.30 1.45 -16.36
N THR A 91 0.39 0.95 -15.54
CA THR A 91 -1.07 1.04 -15.78
C THR A 91 -1.53 2.49 -15.84
N TYR A 92 -1.11 3.32 -14.88
CA TYR A 92 -1.40 4.75 -14.91
C TYR A 92 -0.83 5.43 -16.16
N ALA A 93 0.44 5.16 -16.50
CA ALA A 93 1.10 5.78 -17.65
C ALA A 93 0.47 5.39 -18.99
N VAL A 94 -0.03 4.16 -19.13
CA VAL A 94 -0.75 3.71 -20.34
C VAL A 94 -2.15 4.34 -20.43
N VAL A 95 -2.87 4.46 -19.32
CA VAL A 95 -4.23 5.06 -19.31
C VAL A 95 -4.19 6.59 -19.39
N ALA A 96 -3.12 7.23 -18.91
CA ALA A 96 -2.91 8.68 -18.98
C ALA A 96 -2.14 9.15 -20.23
N ALA A 97 -1.71 8.24 -21.11
CA ALA A 97 -0.97 8.60 -22.33
C ALA A 97 -1.86 9.35 -23.33
N ASP A 98 -1.48 10.58 -23.68
CA ASP A 98 -1.97 11.23 -24.89
C ASP A 98 -1.38 10.53 -26.12
N THR A 99 -2.16 10.50 -27.19
CA THR A 99 -1.87 10.01 -28.56
C THR A 99 -0.50 10.41 -29.13
N ARG A 100 0.14 11.44 -28.57
CA ARG A 100 1.48 11.94 -28.94
C ARG A 100 2.64 11.05 -28.50
N VAL A 101 2.43 10.16 -27.51
CA VAL A 101 3.49 9.32 -26.95
C VAL A 101 3.10 7.84 -27.05
N PRO A 102 3.91 6.96 -27.67
CA PRO A 102 3.60 5.54 -27.72
C PRO A 102 3.50 4.94 -26.30
N ALA A 103 2.45 4.16 -26.05
CA ALA A 103 2.16 3.59 -24.72
C ALA A 103 3.34 2.79 -24.12
N LEU A 104 4.13 2.11 -24.96
CA LEU A 104 5.35 1.42 -24.54
C LEU A 104 6.41 2.38 -23.97
N VAL A 105 6.59 3.57 -24.56
CA VAL A 105 7.54 4.58 -24.07
C VAL A 105 7.06 5.15 -22.73
N ALA A 106 5.76 5.43 -22.61
CA ALA A 106 5.17 5.88 -21.34
C ALA A 106 5.34 4.83 -20.22
N ALA A 107 5.07 3.55 -20.53
CA ALA A 107 5.27 2.44 -19.60
C ALA A 107 6.73 2.25 -19.17
N LEU A 108 7.69 2.36 -20.10
CA LEU A 108 9.12 2.26 -19.81
C LEU A 108 9.58 3.40 -18.90
N VAL A 109 9.21 4.65 -19.19
CA VAL A 109 9.55 5.82 -18.37
C VAL A 109 8.94 5.70 -16.97
N ALA A 110 7.67 5.29 -16.86
CA ALA A 110 7.00 5.09 -15.57
C ALA A 110 7.55 3.89 -14.77
N SER A 111 8.24 2.94 -15.42
CA SER A 111 8.92 1.86 -14.72
C SER A 111 10.22 2.31 -14.02
N VAL A 112 10.83 3.42 -14.44
CA VAL A 112 12.14 3.86 -13.90
C VAL A 112 12.09 4.14 -12.38
N PRO A 113 11.13 4.89 -11.82
CA PRO A 113 11.10 5.18 -10.37
C PRO A 113 11.05 3.93 -9.47
N PRO A 114 10.10 2.98 -9.64
CA PRO A 114 10.07 1.78 -8.79
C PRO A 114 11.25 0.83 -9.05
N LEU A 115 11.81 0.77 -10.26
CA LEU A 115 13.02 -0.03 -10.53
C LEU A 115 14.27 0.56 -9.86
N VAL A 116 14.43 1.89 -9.83
CA VAL A 116 15.51 2.56 -9.10
C VAL A 116 15.40 2.26 -7.60
N LEU A 117 14.20 2.34 -7.02
CA LEU A 117 14.00 1.97 -5.61
C LEU A 117 14.36 0.50 -5.33
N LEU A 118 13.90 -0.42 -6.18
CA LEU A 118 14.21 -1.85 -6.01
C LEU A 118 15.72 -2.12 -6.05
N ALA A 119 16.45 -1.42 -6.93
CA ALA A 119 17.91 -1.49 -6.97
C ALA A 119 18.55 -0.93 -5.68
N MET A 120 18.06 0.20 -5.14
CA MET A 120 18.57 0.75 -3.88
C MET A 120 18.27 -0.16 -2.68
N THR A 121 17.11 -0.81 -2.64
CA THR A 121 16.80 -1.82 -1.61
C THR A 121 17.73 -3.03 -1.72
N HIS A 122 18.01 -3.51 -2.93
CA HIS A 122 18.96 -4.60 -3.17
C HIS A 122 20.36 -4.24 -2.65
N LEU A 123 20.90 -3.10 -3.09
CA LEU A 123 22.21 -2.57 -2.66
C LEU A 123 22.27 -2.38 -1.14
N THR A 124 21.21 -1.88 -0.52
CA THR A 124 21.14 -1.71 0.94
C THR A 124 21.26 -3.06 1.65
N VAL A 125 20.53 -4.09 1.20
CA VAL A 125 20.62 -5.44 1.77
C VAL A 125 22.00 -6.07 1.55
N GLU A 126 22.66 -5.83 0.41
CA GLU A 126 24.03 -6.31 0.17
C GLU A 126 25.07 -5.61 1.05
N LEU A 127 24.98 -4.28 1.21
CA LEU A 127 25.82 -3.53 2.14
C LEU A 127 25.64 -4.00 3.59
N THR A 128 24.39 -4.28 4.02
CA THR A 128 24.09 -4.83 5.36
C THR A 128 24.60 -6.27 5.55
N ARG A 129 24.77 -7.05 4.49
CA ARG A 129 25.46 -8.36 4.55
C ARG A 129 26.97 -8.18 4.71
N ASN A 130 27.57 -7.35 3.86
CA ASN A 130 29.03 -7.19 3.78
C ASN A 130 29.64 -6.41 4.96
N THR A 131 28.85 -5.56 5.64
CA THR A 131 29.30 -4.77 6.80
C THR A 131 29.06 -5.48 8.13
N ALA A 132 28.52 -6.70 8.14
CA ALA A 132 28.28 -7.46 9.36
C ALA A 132 29.62 -7.93 9.98
N PRO A 133 29.93 -7.61 11.26
CA PRO A 133 31.12 -8.11 11.92
C PRO A 133 31.14 -9.65 11.94
N ALA A 134 32.30 -10.24 11.65
CA ALA A 134 32.51 -11.65 11.93
C ALA A 134 32.32 -11.90 13.45
N PRO A 135 31.64 -12.98 13.87
CA PRO A 135 31.38 -13.23 15.29
C PRO A 135 32.69 -13.50 16.02
N ALA A 136 33.16 -12.49 16.77
CA ALA A 136 34.33 -12.59 17.61
C ALA A 136 34.12 -13.69 18.66
N GLY A 137 35.05 -14.64 18.75
CA GLY A 137 35.07 -15.63 19.82
C GLY A 137 33.85 -16.54 19.90
N ARG A 138 33.75 -17.54 19.00
CA ARG A 138 33.43 -18.88 19.53
C ARG A 138 34.64 -19.33 20.33
N GLU A 139 34.64 -19.05 21.64
CA GLU A 139 35.60 -19.66 22.55
C GLU A 139 35.55 -21.20 22.40
N PRO A 140 36.68 -21.93 22.53
CA PRO A 140 36.73 -23.37 22.40
C PRO A 140 35.90 -24.12 23.46
N ARG A 141 34.60 -24.24 23.20
CA ARG A 141 33.59 -25.15 23.79
C ARG A 141 34.12 -25.97 24.96
N ALA A 142 34.12 -25.38 26.15
CA ALA A 142 34.35 -26.09 27.40
C ALA A 142 33.27 -27.17 27.54
N ARG A 143 33.61 -28.41 27.16
CA ARG A 143 32.75 -29.56 27.38
C ARG A 143 32.62 -29.75 28.89
N PRO A 144 31.40 -29.83 29.47
CA PRO A 144 31.26 -30.44 30.77
C PRO A 144 31.86 -31.84 30.72
N ARG A 145 32.90 -32.09 31.52
CA ARG A 145 33.33 -33.48 31.80
C ARG A 145 32.18 -34.12 32.56
N VAL A 146 31.53 -35.09 31.95
CA VAL A 146 30.68 -36.05 32.68
C VAL A 146 31.62 -37.11 33.24
N PRO A 147 31.79 -37.24 34.56
CA PRO A 147 32.31 -38.47 35.14
C PRO A 147 31.23 -39.53 34.94
N ALA A 148 31.56 -40.61 34.22
CA ALA A 148 30.73 -41.79 34.21
C ALA A 148 31.09 -42.62 35.44
N GLU A 149 30.20 -42.66 36.43
CA GLU A 149 30.26 -43.62 37.53
C GLU A 149 28.99 -44.46 37.49
N ILE A 150 29.17 -45.79 37.52
CA ILE A 150 28.11 -46.79 37.34
C ILE A 150 28.20 -47.74 38.53
N THR A 151 27.08 -47.90 39.26
CA THR A 151 26.62 -49.11 40.01
C THR A 151 25.49 -48.65 40.96
N THR A 152 24.22 -49.03 40.75
CA THR A 152 23.49 -50.17 41.38
C THR A 152 23.40 -50.02 42.92
N ILE A 153 22.26 -50.18 43.62
CA ILE A 153 21.22 -51.25 43.59
C ILE A 153 19.86 -50.72 44.10
N ALA A 154 18.75 -51.17 43.46
CA ALA A 154 17.36 -51.48 43.92
C ALA A 154 16.68 -50.76 45.17
N THR A 155 15.38 -50.89 45.48
CA THR A 155 14.37 -51.90 45.06
C THR A 155 12.90 -51.44 45.20
N SER A 156 12.01 -52.10 44.46
CA SER A 156 10.53 -52.23 44.56
C SER A 156 9.61 -51.03 44.88
N GLY A 157 8.57 -50.87 44.04
CA GLY A 157 7.33 -50.13 44.33
C GLY A 157 6.35 -50.29 43.16
N ASP A 158 5.39 -51.20 43.28
CA ASP A 158 4.50 -51.64 42.17
C ASP A 158 3.18 -50.79 42.12
N PRO A 159 2.13 -51.08 41.31
CA PRO A 159 1.61 -50.07 40.39
C PRO A 159 0.15 -49.67 40.67
N ASP A 160 -0.37 -48.67 39.95
CA ASP A 160 -1.79 -48.74 39.52
C ASP A 160 -2.14 -47.83 38.32
N ARG A 161 -3.23 -48.19 37.65
CA ARG A 161 -4.06 -47.44 36.69
C ARG A 161 -3.45 -46.89 35.38
N PHE A 162 -3.55 -47.75 34.36
CA PHE A 162 -4.20 -47.40 33.08
C PHE A 162 -5.70 -47.04 33.35
N GLU A 163 -6.49 -46.35 32.53
CA GLU A 163 -6.69 -46.38 31.06
C GLU A 163 -7.00 -44.98 30.48
N GLN A 164 -6.68 -44.64 29.23
CA GLN A 164 -7.50 -44.72 27.99
C GLN A 164 -8.96 -44.20 28.10
N GLY A 165 -9.53 -43.42 27.15
CA GLY A 165 -8.97 -42.77 25.96
C GLY A 165 -10.03 -42.17 25.01
N VAL A 166 -9.60 -41.31 24.06
CA VAL A 166 -10.15 -40.99 22.71
C VAL A 166 -11.68 -40.85 22.48
N ARG A 167 -12.17 -39.69 21.95
CA ARG A 167 -12.86 -39.55 20.62
C ARG A 167 -13.51 -38.17 20.27
N LEU A 168 -13.09 -37.62 19.12
CA LEU A 168 -13.75 -36.82 18.05
C LEU A 168 -15.10 -36.06 18.24
N GLU A 169 -15.05 -34.72 18.04
CA GLU A 169 -15.80 -33.84 17.06
C GLU A 169 -17.37 -33.64 17.07
N PRO A 170 -17.92 -32.60 16.36
CA PRO A 170 -19.22 -31.90 16.62
C PRO A 170 -20.34 -32.28 15.59
N PRO A 171 -21.42 -31.49 15.23
CA PRO A 171 -21.90 -30.13 15.62
C PRO A 171 -23.44 -29.95 15.84
N ASP A 172 -23.92 -28.71 16.07
CA ASP A 172 -25.04 -28.02 15.35
C ASP A 172 -25.71 -26.82 16.09
N THR A 173 -26.46 -26.01 15.33
CA THR A 173 -27.04 -24.66 15.64
C THR A 173 -28.40 -24.67 16.39
N THR A 174 -28.97 -23.58 16.95
CA THR A 174 -28.82 -22.12 16.67
C THR A 174 -28.69 -21.27 17.97
N VAL A 175 -29.30 -20.10 18.30
CA VAL A 175 -30.43 -19.24 17.85
C VAL A 175 -30.06 -17.75 18.03
N ALA A 176 -30.79 -16.80 17.42
CA ALA A 176 -30.49 -15.36 17.40
C ALA A 176 -31.19 -14.50 18.50
N ALA A 177 -30.71 -13.26 18.70
CA ALA A 177 -31.48 -12.16 19.31
C ALA A 177 -31.10 -10.79 18.72
N ARG A 178 -32.10 -9.92 18.47
CA ARG A 178 -31.98 -8.54 17.96
C ARG A 178 -32.50 -7.55 19.03
N PRO A 179 -31.87 -6.38 19.19
CA PRO A 179 -32.59 -5.15 19.56
C PRO A 179 -32.61 -4.16 18.38
N GLU A 180 -33.59 -3.26 18.37
CA GLU A 180 -33.90 -2.45 17.18
C GLU A 180 -34.06 -0.95 17.48
N THR A 181 -33.85 -0.14 16.43
CA THR A 181 -34.40 1.23 16.24
C THR A 181 -34.12 2.31 17.28
N ARG A 182 -33.40 3.37 16.85
CA ARG A 182 -33.67 4.74 17.36
C ARG A 182 -33.51 5.80 16.26
N THR A 183 -34.63 6.38 15.84
CA THR A 183 -34.71 7.45 14.84
C THR A 183 -34.24 8.79 15.43
N GLY A 184 -33.47 9.59 14.67
CA GLY A 184 -33.05 10.93 15.10
C GLY A 184 -32.47 11.83 13.99
N ALA A 185 -33.08 13.02 13.83
CA ALA A 185 -32.57 14.24 13.20
C ALA A 185 -31.68 14.15 11.93
N ARG A 186 -32.27 14.45 10.75
CA ARG A 186 -31.51 14.73 9.51
C ARG A 186 -31.11 16.23 9.47
N PRO A 187 -29.82 16.60 9.51
CA PRO A 187 -29.42 18.00 9.74
C PRO A 187 -29.65 18.91 8.52
N VAL A 188 -30.20 20.11 8.79
CA VAL A 188 -30.55 21.14 7.79
C VAL A 188 -29.36 21.56 6.92
N ALA A 189 -28.13 21.49 7.46
CA ALA A 189 -26.88 21.78 6.74
C ALA A 189 -26.66 20.94 5.47
N ALA A 190 -27.38 19.84 5.27
CA ALA A 190 -27.35 19.07 4.03
C ALA A 190 -28.08 19.76 2.85
N ARG A 191 -29.19 20.47 3.09
CA ARG A 191 -29.97 21.18 2.04
C ARG A 191 -29.15 22.34 1.45
N GLY A 192 -28.70 23.27 2.30
CA GLY A 192 -27.91 24.43 1.88
C GLY A 192 -26.58 24.12 1.20
N ARG A 193 -26.02 22.91 1.36
CA ARG A 193 -24.86 22.46 0.56
C ARG A 193 -25.27 22.00 -0.84
N GLY A 194 -26.41 21.31 -0.98
CA GLY A 194 -26.94 20.90 -2.28
C GLY A 194 -27.42 22.07 -3.14
N GLU A 195 -28.06 23.07 -2.53
CA GLU A 195 -28.48 24.31 -3.19
C GLU A 195 -27.27 25.07 -3.77
N ARG A 196 -26.29 25.44 -2.94
CA ARG A 196 -25.06 26.12 -3.40
C ARG A 196 -24.28 25.34 -4.47
N GLN A 197 -24.37 24.01 -4.47
CA GLN A 197 -23.72 23.18 -5.49
C GLN A 197 -24.48 23.18 -6.83
N ARG A 198 -25.81 23.33 -6.82
CA ARG A 198 -26.63 23.55 -8.02
C ARG A 198 -26.36 24.94 -8.61
N ASP A 199 -26.29 25.97 -7.78
CA ASP A 199 -25.99 27.35 -8.21
C ASP A 199 -24.62 27.43 -8.91
N ALA A 200 -23.61 26.76 -8.35
CA ALA A 200 -22.27 26.68 -8.93
C ALA A 200 -22.25 25.89 -10.26
N HIS A 201 -23.03 24.81 -10.38
CA HIS A 201 -23.17 24.05 -11.63
C HIS A 201 -23.88 24.88 -12.71
N ALA A 202 -24.97 25.58 -12.38
CA ALA A 202 -25.68 26.47 -13.31
C ALA A 202 -24.77 27.59 -13.85
N ARG A 203 -23.99 28.24 -12.97
CA ARG A 203 -22.99 29.24 -13.38
C ARG A 203 -21.87 28.66 -14.25
N ALA A 204 -21.43 27.42 -13.99
CA ALA A 204 -20.43 26.77 -14.82
C ALA A 204 -20.93 26.49 -16.25
N LEU A 205 -22.21 26.16 -16.41
CA LEU A 205 -22.84 25.95 -17.72
C LEU A 205 -22.97 27.27 -18.50
N ALA A 206 -23.42 28.34 -17.85
CA ALA A 206 -23.54 29.67 -18.48
C ALA A 206 -22.19 30.18 -19.03
N LEU A 207 -21.14 30.19 -18.20
CA LEU A 207 -19.81 30.64 -18.62
C LEU A 207 -19.21 29.78 -19.77
N ASN A 208 -19.56 28.50 -19.84
CA ASN A 208 -19.13 27.64 -20.96
C ASN A 208 -19.92 27.94 -22.25
N ALA A 209 -21.19 28.33 -22.16
CA ALA A 209 -21.97 28.79 -23.31
C ALA A 209 -21.44 30.14 -23.86
N GLU A 210 -20.92 30.99 -22.98
CA GLU A 210 -20.17 32.22 -23.32
C GLU A 210 -18.75 31.95 -23.89
N GLY A 211 -18.35 30.68 -24.04
CA GLY A 211 -17.05 30.28 -24.59
C GLY A 211 -15.87 30.40 -23.63
N VAL A 212 -16.09 30.68 -22.35
CA VAL A 212 -15.01 30.80 -21.35
C VAL A 212 -14.32 29.45 -21.15
N SER A 213 -12.98 29.43 -21.13
CA SER A 213 -12.23 28.18 -21.03
C SER A 213 -12.51 27.45 -19.71
N LYS A 214 -12.59 26.10 -19.75
CA LYS A 214 -12.88 25.26 -18.57
C LYS A 214 -11.93 25.49 -17.38
N ARG A 215 -10.69 25.93 -17.63
CA ARG A 215 -9.68 26.32 -16.63
C ARG A 215 -9.99 27.66 -15.95
N GLN A 216 -10.62 28.58 -16.66
CA GLN A 216 -10.97 29.93 -16.18
C GLN A 216 -12.32 29.93 -15.44
N ILE A 217 -13.29 29.13 -15.90
CA ILE A 217 -14.52 28.81 -15.16
C ILE A 217 -14.18 28.21 -13.78
N ALA A 218 -13.24 27.27 -13.75
CA ALA A 218 -12.73 26.65 -12.53
C ALA A 218 -12.15 27.68 -11.53
N ALA A 219 -11.33 28.60 -12.03
CA ALA A 219 -10.76 29.68 -11.23
C ALA A 219 -11.82 30.65 -10.68
N GLN A 220 -12.80 31.04 -11.50
CA GLN A 220 -13.88 31.96 -11.10
C GLN A 220 -14.86 31.34 -10.09
N LEU A 221 -15.10 30.03 -10.16
CA LEU A 221 -16.04 29.33 -9.27
C LEU A 221 -15.36 28.65 -8.06
N GLY A 222 -14.03 28.78 -7.92
CA GLY A 222 -13.28 28.19 -6.80
C GLY A 222 -13.29 26.65 -6.76
N VAL A 223 -13.53 25.99 -7.91
CA VAL A 223 -13.63 24.53 -8.03
C VAL A 223 -12.61 23.98 -9.00
N HIS A 224 -12.19 22.72 -8.81
CA HIS A 224 -11.17 22.11 -9.65
C HIS A 224 -11.62 21.97 -11.13
N PRO A 225 -10.75 22.15 -12.14
CA PRO A 225 -11.12 22.02 -13.56
C PRO A 225 -11.77 20.69 -13.95
N THR A 226 -11.45 19.59 -13.26
CA THR A 226 -12.09 18.28 -13.48
C THR A 226 -13.55 18.26 -12.99
N THR A 227 -13.90 19.02 -11.96
CA THR A 227 -15.29 19.20 -11.50
C THR A 227 -16.11 19.93 -12.56
N VAL A 228 -15.55 21.01 -13.13
CA VAL A 228 -16.15 21.74 -14.26
C VAL A 228 -16.29 20.82 -15.48
N GLY A 229 -15.25 20.07 -15.84
CA GLY A 229 -15.30 19.08 -16.92
C GLY A 229 -16.43 18.07 -16.75
N ARG A 230 -16.60 17.52 -15.54
CA ARG A 230 -17.70 16.59 -15.23
C ARG A 230 -19.08 17.26 -15.25
N TRP A 231 -19.20 18.52 -14.83
CA TRP A 231 -20.45 19.29 -14.87
C TRP A 231 -20.92 19.62 -16.29
N LEU A 232 -19.97 19.88 -17.19
CA LEU A 232 -20.25 20.21 -18.60
C LEU A 232 -20.46 18.96 -19.47
N ASN A 233 -19.84 17.84 -19.10
CA ASN A 233 -19.98 16.56 -19.81
C ASN A 233 -21.09 15.66 -19.22
N ALA A 234 -21.83 16.11 -18.21
CA ALA A 234 -22.95 15.36 -17.65
C ALA A 234 -24.16 15.45 -18.61
N PRO A 235 -24.72 14.32 -19.09
CA PRO A 235 -25.94 14.36 -19.89
C PRO A 235 -27.08 14.92 -19.02
N GLY A 236 -27.72 15.99 -19.51
CA GLY A 236 -28.81 16.64 -18.78
C GLY A 236 -30.01 15.70 -18.66
N ARG A 237 -30.51 15.51 -17.43
CA ARG A 237 -31.88 14.99 -17.24
C ARG A 237 -32.88 16.10 -17.54
N GLN A 238 -33.08 16.35 -18.83
CA GLN A 238 -34.29 16.98 -19.32
C GLN A 238 -35.41 15.92 -19.32
N GLN A 239 -36.67 16.34 -19.12
CA GLN A 239 -37.87 15.50 -19.17
C GLN A 239 -37.96 14.39 -18.10
N ASP A 240 -38.56 14.75 -16.97
CA ASP A 240 -39.81 14.10 -16.57
C ASP A 240 -40.59 15.03 -15.62
N GLY A 241 -41.91 15.10 -15.76
CA GLY A 241 -42.78 15.95 -14.92
C GLY A 241 -43.13 17.33 -15.50
N ASP A 242 -43.67 17.36 -16.72
CA ASP A 242 -44.49 18.48 -17.20
C ASP A 242 -45.97 18.09 -17.03
N PRO A 243 -46.71 18.67 -16.05
CA PRO A 243 -48.11 18.34 -15.83
C PRO A 243 -48.99 19.21 -16.73
N HIS A 244 -49.30 18.69 -17.93
CA HIS A 244 -50.39 19.25 -18.73
C HIS A 244 -51.76 18.94 -18.08
N ASP A 245 -52.56 20.01 -17.92
CA ASP A 245 -54.02 19.95 -17.75
C ASP A 245 -54.73 19.38 -19.00
#